data_AF-F6JJ45-F1
#
_entry.id   AF-F6JJ45-F1
#
_cell.length_a   1.000
_cell.length_b   1.000
_cell.length_c   1.000
_cell.angle_alpha   90.00
_cell.angle_beta   90.00
_cell.angle_gamma   90.00
#
_symmetry.space_group_name_H-M   'P 1'
#
loop_
_entity.id
_entity.type
_entity.pdbx_description
1 polymer ?
#
loop_
_entity_poly.entity_id
_entity_poly.type
_entity_poly.pdbx_seq_one_letter_code
_entity_poly.pdbx_strand_id
1 'polypeptide(L)'
;QYPTNFDLPAVLHVLKPSADFGEEARSILGDIQTPRKGKDAGDHPPITPMKLGNRSDFDRDTWRVYEFICRHFMGTVSRDLKYRVTTAKLRVGMETFSCTASVLIDAGFTKVMSWSAFGKDEPQPPFVQGTEVAINDVRLIESQTGPPDYLTESELITLMEEHGIGTDASIPVHINNICQRNYVHIENGRKLMPTTLGIVLVHGYQKIDPELVLPTMRTEVERMLT
;
A
#
# COMPACT_ATOMS: atom_id res chain seq x y z
N GLN A 1 15.75 -5.19 -1.67
CA GLN A 1 16.10 -5.71 -0.32
C GLN A 1 17.21 -4.82 0.23
N TYR A 2 17.32 -4.58 1.55
CA TYR A 2 18.52 -3.92 2.06
C TYR A 2 19.75 -4.82 1.88
N PRO A 3 20.85 -4.33 1.27
CA PRO A 3 22.10 -5.06 1.19
C PRO A 3 22.64 -5.43 2.57
N THR A 4 23.36 -6.55 2.69
CA THR A 4 23.89 -7.01 3.99
C THR A 4 24.91 -6.05 4.61
N ASN A 5 25.57 -5.23 3.79
CA ASN A 5 26.52 -4.20 4.20
C ASN A 5 25.89 -2.81 4.40
N PHE A 6 24.55 -2.69 4.32
CA PHE A 6 23.86 -1.42 4.48
C PHE A 6 23.76 -1.03 5.97
N ASP A 7 24.31 0.14 6.31
CA ASP A 7 24.32 0.66 7.68
C ASP A 7 22.98 1.32 8.04
N LEU A 8 22.02 0.50 8.49
CA LEU A 8 20.69 0.97 8.92
C LEU A 8 20.78 1.96 10.11
N PRO A 9 21.59 1.71 11.16
CA PRO A 9 21.78 2.68 12.24
C PRO A 9 22.27 4.04 11.75
N ALA A 10 23.19 4.11 10.79
CA ALA A 10 23.69 5.39 10.26
C ALA A 10 22.56 6.27 9.69
N VAL A 11 21.60 5.68 8.99
CA VAL A 11 20.43 6.40 8.48
C VAL A 11 19.59 6.99 9.61
N LEU A 12 19.34 6.21 10.67
CA LEU A 12 18.63 6.72 11.84
C LEU A 12 19.42 7.83 12.55
N HIS A 13 20.74 7.71 12.64
CA HIS A 13 21.62 8.74 13.20
C HIS A 13 21.50 10.08 12.47
N VAL A 14 21.36 10.06 11.14
CA VAL A 14 21.10 11.26 10.33
C VAL A 14 19.78 11.93 10.72
N LEU A 15 18.75 11.16 11.06
CA LEU A 15 17.41 11.68 11.40
C LEU A 15 17.27 12.15 12.86
N LYS A 16 18.12 11.70 13.79
CA LYS A 16 18.06 12.08 15.22
C LYS A 16 17.94 13.59 15.51
N PRO A 17 18.64 14.49 14.79
CA PRO A 17 18.56 15.93 15.06
C PRO A 17 17.25 16.58 14.58
N SER A 18 16.45 15.87 13.78
CA SER A 18 15.18 16.39 13.23
C SER A 18 14.19 16.76 14.34
N ALA A 19 13.50 17.89 14.16
CA ALA A 19 12.35 18.24 14.99
C ALA A 19 11.12 17.37 14.69
N ASP A 20 10.99 16.85 13.46
CA ASP A 20 9.82 16.09 12.98
C ASP A 20 9.95 14.57 13.21
N PHE A 21 11.18 14.04 13.27
CA PHE A 21 11.47 12.60 13.31
C PHE A 21 12.41 12.17 14.44
N GLY A 22 12.99 13.13 15.15
CA GLY A 22 14.14 12.86 16.04
C GLY A 22 13.78 12.01 17.25
N GLU A 23 12.56 12.13 17.79
CA GLU A 23 12.09 11.32 18.92
C GLU A 23 11.97 9.85 18.50
N GLU A 24 11.30 9.60 17.38
CA GLU A 24 11.07 8.27 16.85
C GLU A 24 12.37 7.62 16.40
N ALA A 25 13.26 8.37 15.73
CA ALA A 25 14.58 7.88 15.35
C ALA A 25 15.42 7.45 16.57
N ARG A 26 15.38 8.21 17.68
CA ARG A 26 16.05 7.83 18.93
C ARG A 26 15.43 6.59 19.55
N SER A 27 14.10 6.50 19.57
CA SER A 27 13.38 5.33 20.09
C SER A 27 13.74 4.05 19.32
N ILE A 28 13.72 4.12 17.98
CA ILE A 28 14.05 2.99 17.11
C ILE A 28 15.52 2.59 17.24
N LEU A 29 16.45 3.55 17.37
CA LEU A 29 17.87 3.23 17.58
C LEU A 29 18.14 2.41 18.84
N GLY A 30 17.34 2.60 19.90
CA GLY A 30 17.46 1.82 21.12
C GLY A 30 17.04 0.35 20.96
N ASP A 31 16.32 0.03 19.89
CA ASP A 31 15.66 -1.26 19.70
C ASP A 31 15.38 -1.54 18.21
N ILE A 32 16.43 -1.41 17.40
CA ILE A 32 16.33 -1.55 15.95
C ILE A 32 15.98 -2.99 15.58
N GLN A 33 14.99 -3.15 14.70
CA GLN A 33 14.59 -4.46 14.20
C GLN A 33 15.24 -4.76 12.86
N THR A 34 15.45 -6.05 12.59
CA THR A 34 15.90 -6.48 11.27
C THR A 34 14.77 -6.27 10.25
N PRO A 35 14.98 -5.51 9.16
CA PRO A 35 13.95 -5.27 8.18
C PRO A 35 13.56 -6.57 7.47
N ARG A 36 12.29 -6.65 7.05
CA ARG A 36 11.78 -7.82 6.33
C ARG A 36 12.56 -8.05 5.03
N LYS A 37 12.84 -9.31 4.72
CA LYS A 37 13.54 -9.68 3.48
C LYS A 37 12.61 -9.48 2.27
N GLY A 38 12.98 -8.54 1.40
CA GLY A 38 12.33 -8.33 0.10
C GLY A 38 13.06 -9.03 -1.04
N LYS A 39 12.68 -8.73 -2.29
CA LYS A 39 13.43 -9.10 -3.50
C LYS A 39 14.66 -8.21 -3.66
N ASP A 40 15.78 -8.79 -4.05
CA ASP A 40 16.97 -8.06 -4.49
C ASP A 40 17.02 -8.09 -6.02
N ALA A 41 16.97 -6.93 -6.65
CA ALA A 41 17.06 -6.80 -8.10
C ALA A 41 18.53 -6.61 -8.56
N GLY A 42 19.48 -6.41 -7.64
CA GLY A 42 20.90 -6.26 -7.96
C GLY A 42 21.27 -4.90 -8.57
N ASP A 43 20.38 -3.92 -8.51
CA ASP A 43 20.54 -2.58 -9.08
C ASP A 43 20.98 -1.55 -8.01
N HIS A 44 20.06 -1.21 -7.10
CA HIS A 44 20.21 -0.18 -6.08
C HIS A 44 19.65 -0.64 -4.74
N PRO A 45 20.15 -0.11 -3.61
CA PRO A 45 19.46 -0.25 -2.33
C PRO A 45 18.04 0.36 -2.39
N PRO A 46 17.14 -0.02 -1.47
CA PRO A 46 15.83 0.62 -1.34
C PRO A 46 15.96 2.15 -1.20
N ILE A 47 14.93 2.89 -1.60
CA ILE A 47 14.89 4.34 -1.44
C ILE A 47 14.93 4.70 0.06
N THR A 48 16.05 5.28 0.50
CA THR A 48 16.28 5.65 1.90
C THR A 48 16.72 7.11 2.06
N PRO A 49 16.40 7.77 3.19
CA PRO A 49 16.86 9.14 3.42
C PRO A 49 18.37 9.15 3.70
N MET A 50 19.15 9.77 2.84
CA MET A 50 20.63 9.81 2.98
C MET A 50 21.15 11.05 3.70
N LYS A 51 20.31 12.09 3.83
CA LYS A 51 20.66 13.37 4.45
C LYS A 51 19.44 13.94 5.15
N LEU A 52 19.67 14.59 6.29
CA LEU A 52 18.64 15.33 7.00
C LEU A 52 18.22 16.55 6.17
N GLY A 53 16.94 16.62 5.83
CA GLY A 53 16.28 17.80 5.33
C GLY A 53 15.29 18.36 6.35
N ASN A 54 15.15 19.68 6.39
CA ASN A 54 14.18 20.39 7.21
C ASN A 54 13.00 20.83 6.35
N ARG A 55 11.84 21.04 6.97
CA ARG A 55 10.64 21.48 6.26
C ARG A 55 10.79 22.81 5.51
N SER A 56 11.68 23.68 5.98
CA SER A 56 12.03 24.95 5.33
C SER A 56 12.80 24.77 4.02
N ASP A 57 13.43 23.61 3.81
CA ASP A 57 14.31 23.35 2.68
C ASP A 57 13.53 22.95 1.42
N PHE A 58 12.22 22.69 1.55
CA PHE A 58 11.39 22.13 0.49
C PHE A 58 10.07 22.88 0.33
N ASP A 59 9.50 22.82 -0.86
CA ASP A 59 8.07 23.11 -1.04
C ASP A 59 7.20 22.03 -0.36
N ARG A 60 5.90 22.29 -0.30
CA ARG A 60 4.94 21.44 0.39
C ARG A 60 4.93 19.99 -0.12
N ASP A 61 4.96 19.78 -1.44
CA ASP A 61 4.80 18.45 -2.01
C ASP A 61 6.11 17.67 -1.95
N THR A 62 7.25 18.34 -2.19
CA THR A 62 8.56 17.75 -2.00
C THR A 62 8.79 17.33 -0.55
N TRP A 63 8.39 18.16 0.42
CA TRP A 63 8.44 17.80 1.84
C TRP A 63 7.60 16.56 2.14
N ARG A 64 6.37 16.48 1.60
CA ARG A 64 5.48 15.33 1.85
C ARG A 64 6.07 14.02 1.36
N VAL A 65 6.73 14.03 0.20
CA VAL A 65 7.43 12.84 -0.33
C VAL A 65 8.63 12.49 0.54
N TYR A 66 9.45 13.47 0.92
CA TYR A 66 10.60 13.25 1.81
C TYR A 66 10.16 12.69 3.18
N GLU A 67 9.14 13.29 3.80
CA GLU A 67 8.54 12.82 5.05
C GLU A 67 8.04 11.38 4.94
N PHE A 68 7.35 11.04 3.84
CA PHE A 68 6.90 9.68 3.58
C PHE A 68 8.07 8.70 3.51
N ILE A 69 9.14 9.04 2.78
CA ILE A 69 10.36 8.21 2.67
C ILE A 69 11.00 8.00 4.05
N CYS A 70 11.15 9.06 4.84
CA CYS A 70 11.71 8.98 6.19
C CYS A 70 10.88 8.09 7.12
N ARG A 71 9.56 8.32 7.17
CA ARG A 71 8.64 7.55 8.03
C ARG A 71 8.53 6.11 7.57
N HIS A 72 8.53 5.86 6.27
CA HIS A 72 8.53 4.50 5.72
C HIS A 72 9.82 3.76 6.08
N PHE A 73 11.00 4.37 5.88
CA PHE A 73 12.28 3.79 6.32
C PHE A 73 12.26 3.42 7.80
N MET A 74 11.89 4.37 8.67
CA MET A 74 11.77 4.14 10.12
C MET A 74 10.80 2.99 10.43
N GLY A 75 9.70 2.89 9.69
CA GLY A 75 8.75 1.78 9.81
C GLY A 75 9.36 0.43 9.46
N THR A 76 10.21 0.35 8.43
CA THR A 76 10.86 -0.90 8.02
C THR A 76 11.82 -1.48 9.05
N VAL A 77 12.36 -0.65 9.96
CA VAL A 77 13.28 -1.04 11.02
C VAL A 77 12.65 -0.96 12.43
N SER A 78 11.33 -0.75 12.50
CA SER A 78 10.54 -0.75 13.72
C SER A 78 9.98 -2.13 14.05
N ARG A 79 9.46 -2.30 15.28
CA ARG A 79 8.69 -3.50 15.67
C ARG A 79 7.41 -3.65 14.86
N ASP A 80 7.00 -4.89 14.65
CA ASP A 80 5.68 -5.18 14.08
C ASP A 80 4.57 -4.68 15.01
N LEU A 81 3.47 -4.21 14.39
CA LEU A 81 2.19 -4.01 15.04
C LEU A 81 1.70 -5.35 15.63
N LYS A 82 1.34 -5.37 16.91
CA LYS A 82 0.74 -6.51 17.58
C LYS A 82 -0.66 -6.17 18.05
N TYR A 83 -1.60 -7.04 17.76
CA TYR A 83 -3.00 -6.93 18.19
C TYR A 83 -3.55 -8.33 18.48
N ARG A 84 -4.59 -8.38 19.30
CA ARG A 84 -5.32 -9.60 19.62
C ARG A 84 -6.59 -9.64 18.80
N VAL A 85 -6.84 -10.78 18.14
CA VAL A 85 -8.12 -11.06 17.50
C VAL A 85 -8.82 -12.15 18.29
N THR A 86 -10.06 -11.88 18.70
CA THR A 86 -10.92 -12.83 19.40
C THR A 86 -12.15 -13.09 18.54
N THR A 87 -12.36 -14.33 18.13
CA THR A 87 -13.54 -14.75 17.36
C THR A 87 -14.39 -15.68 18.20
N ALA A 88 -15.61 -15.25 18.52
CA ALA A 88 -16.64 -16.08 19.12
C ALA A 88 -17.52 -16.70 18.02
N LYS A 89 -17.69 -18.03 18.06
CA LYS A 89 -18.61 -18.75 17.16
C LYS A 89 -19.87 -19.11 17.93
N LEU A 90 -21.02 -18.74 17.39
CA LEU A 90 -22.33 -18.99 17.98
C LEU A 90 -23.11 -19.97 17.11
N ARG A 91 -23.72 -20.97 17.73
CA ARG A 91 -24.60 -21.91 17.03
C ARG A 91 -26.04 -21.55 17.33
N VAL A 92 -26.85 -21.36 16.29
CA VAL A 92 -28.28 -21.10 16.38
C VAL A 92 -29.00 -22.14 15.54
N GLY A 93 -29.62 -23.12 16.19
CA GLY A 93 -30.17 -24.29 15.48
C GLY A 93 -29.07 -25.03 14.72
N MET A 94 -29.20 -25.08 13.39
CA MET A 94 -28.22 -25.70 12.48
C MET A 94 -27.17 -24.71 11.93
N GLU A 95 -27.39 -23.41 12.09
CA GLU A 95 -26.55 -22.37 11.51
C GLU A 95 -25.42 -21.94 12.46
N THR A 96 -24.31 -21.47 11.89
CA THR A 96 -23.17 -20.94 12.65
C THR A 96 -22.91 -19.48 12.29
N PHE A 97 -22.90 -18.63 13.31
CA PHE A 97 -22.57 -17.21 13.21
C PHE A 97 -21.22 -16.95 13.90
N SER A 98 -20.54 -15.87 13.52
CA SER A 98 -19.30 -15.45 14.16
C SER A 98 -19.29 -13.95 14.45
N CYS A 99 -18.78 -13.60 15.62
CA CYS A 99 -18.42 -12.23 15.98
C CYS A 99 -16.91 -12.19 16.23
N THR A 100 -16.22 -11.26 15.58
CA THR A 100 -14.78 -11.05 15.74
C THR A 100 -14.56 -9.67 16.34
N ALA A 101 -13.64 -9.58 17.30
CA ALA A 101 -13.19 -8.32 17.86
C ALA A 101 -11.66 -8.26 17.90
N SER A 102 -11.11 -7.11 17.50
CA SER A 102 -9.67 -6.85 17.49
C SER A 102 -9.29 -5.77 18.52
N VAL A 103 -8.22 -6.00 19.29
CA VAL A 103 -7.70 -5.06 20.30
C VAL A 103 -6.20 -4.88 20.15
N LEU A 104 -5.74 -3.63 20.15
CA LEU A 104 -4.33 -3.27 20.04
C LEU A 104 -3.53 -3.76 21.26
N ILE A 105 -2.37 -4.37 21.02
CA ILE A 105 -1.40 -4.73 22.07
C ILE A 105 -0.19 -3.80 22.02
N ASP A 106 0.38 -3.60 20.82
CA ASP A 106 1.53 -2.72 20.58
C ASP A 106 1.42 -2.14 19.17
N ALA A 107 1.44 -0.80 19.06
CA ALA A 107 1.35 -0.10 17.78
C ALA A 107 2.56 -0.35 16.85
N GLY A 108 3.73 -0.70 17.38
CA GLY A 108 4.93 -0.96 16.57
C GLY A 108 5.22 0.16 15.55
N PHE A 109 5.47 -0.23 14.30
CA PHE A 109 5.78 0.66 13.18
C PHE A 109 4.67 1.68 12.87
N THR A 110 3.42 1.43 13.28
CA THR A 110 2.32 2.36 12.97
C THR A 110 2.37 3.64 13.80
N LYS A 111 3.25 3.70 14.82
CA LYS A 111 3.58 4.96 15.51
C LYS A 111 4.25 5.96 14.57
N VAL A 112 5.12 5.49 13.67
CA VAL A 112 5.82 6.34 12.70
C VAL A 112 5.08 6.46 11.38
N MET A 113 4.38 5.39 10.96
CA MET A 113 3.53 5.34 9.77
C MET A 113 2.05 5.48 10.16
N SER A 114 1.63 6.70 10.50
CA SER A 114 0.29 6.97 11.02
C SER A 114 -0.85 6.65 10.05
N TRP A 115 -0.59 6.67 8.74
CA TRP A 115 -1.55 6.22 7.71
C TRP A 115 -1.83 4.71 7.74
N SER A 116 -1.04 3.94 8.50
CA SER A 116 -1.23 2.51 8.75
C SER A 116 -1.66 2.23 10.19
N ALA A 117 -2.11 3.25 10.94
CA ALA A 117 -2.54 3.11 12.33
C ALA A 117 -3.65 2.06 12.48
N PHE A 118 -3.55 1.28 13.56
CA PHE A 118 -4.60 0.37 13.95
C PHE A 118 -5.89 1.14 14.27
N GLY A 119 -7.03 0.57 13.90
CA GLY A 119 -8.35 1.15 14.15
C GLY A 119 -8.66 1.25 15.65
N LYS A 120 -9.88 1.70 15.97
CA LYS A 120 -10.33 1.70 17.37
C LYS A 120 -10.49 0.26 17.85
N ASP A 121 -10.15 0.02 19.12
CA ASP A 121 -10.40 -1.26 19.77
C ASP A 121 -11.88 -1.65 19.68
N GLU A 122 -12.13 -2.88 19.28
CA GLU A 122 -13.47 -3.44 19.23
C GLU A 122 -13.81 -4.09 20.58
N PRO A 123 -15.04 -3.91 21.08
CA PRO A 123 -15.46 -4.51 22.34
C PRO A 123 -15.37 -6.03 22.23
N GLN A 124 -14.62 -6.63 23.15
CA GLN A 124 -14.42 -8.07 23.17
C GLN A 124 -15.74 -8.80 23.43
N PRO A 125 -16.04 -9.89 22.70
CA PRO A 125 -17.22 -10.69 22.96
C PRO A 125 -17.14 -11.22 24.40
N PRO A 126 -18.09 -10.90 25.29
CA PRO A 126 -18.02 -11.26 26.72
C PRO A 126 -18.44 -12.72 26.96
N PHE A 127 -18.31 -13.58 25.96
CA PHE A 127 -18.85 -14.94 25.98
C PHE A 127 -17.82 -15.92 26.52
N VAL A 128 -18.28 -16.82 27.38
CA VAL A 128 -17.52 -18.00 27.80
C VAL A 128 -17.98 -19.18 26.95
N GLN A 129 -17.04 -20.06 26.59
CA GLN A 129 -17.39 -21.26 25.83
C GLN A 129 -18.42 -22.10 26.59
N GLY A 130 -19.48 -22.50 25.88
CA GLY A 130 -20.59 -23.27 26.47
C GLY A 130 -21.68 -22.41 27.11
N THR A 131 -21.53 -21.09 27.15
CA THR A 131 -22.61 -20.18 27.59
C THR A 131 -23.72 -20.14 26.55
N GLU A 132 -24.96 -20.35 27.00
CA GLU A 132 -26.15 -20.06 26.21
C GLU A 132 -26.43 -18.55 26.25
N VAL A 133 -26.74 -17.97 25.09
CA VAL A 133 -27.01 -16.54 24.96
C VAL A 133 -28.42 -16.32 24.41
N ALA A 134 -29.14 -15.36 24.97
CA ALA A 134 -30.45 -14.97 24.45
C ALA A 134 -30.30 -14.24 23.12
N ILE A 135 -31.08 -14.64 22.13
CA ILE A 135 -31.12 -13.98 20.81
C ILE A 135 -32.08 -12.79 20.92
N ASN A 136 -31.56 -11.58 20.71
CA ASN A 136 -32.37 -10.36 20.77
C ASN A 136 -33.14 -10.09 19.47
N ASP A 137 -32.51 -10.35 18.32
CA ASP A 137 -33.07 -10.03 17.00
C ASP A 137 -32.43 -10.92 15.92
N VAL A 138 -33.22 -11.26 14.89
CA VAL A 138 -32.78 -12.05 13.74
C VAL A 138 -33.32 -11.38 12.49
N ARG A 139 -32.41 -10.97 11.58
CA ARG A 139 -32.77 -10.30 10.32
C ARG A 139 -32.20 -11.02 9.13
N LEU A 140 -32.98 -11.05 8.06
CA LEU A 140 -32.50 -11.38 6.71
C LEU A 140 -32.27 -10.06 5.98
N ILE A 141 -31.03 -9.78 5.59
CA ILE A 141 -30.66 -8.56 4.87
C ILE A 141 -30.41 -8.92 3.41
N GLU A 142 -31.16 -8.29 2.51
CA GLU A 142 -30.90 -8.35 1.08
C GLU A 142 -29.86 -7.31 0.68
N SER A 143 -28.91 -7.70 -0.17
CA SER A 143 -27.85 -6.81 -0.67
C SER A 143 -27.49 -7.17 -2.11
N GLN A 144 -26.93 -6.22 -2.85
CA GLN A 144 -26.52 -6.39 -4.23
C GLN A 144 -25.03 -6.06 -4.39
N THR A 145 -24.32 -6.83 -5.23
CA THR A 145 -22.95 -6.53 -5.61
C THR A 145 -22.90 -5.31 -6.52
N GLY A 146 -21.97 -4.39 -6.26
CA GLY A 146 -21.69 -3.27 -7.16
C GLY A 146 -20.71 -3.65 -8.28
N PRO A 147 -20.74 -2.94 -9.42
CA PRO A 147 -19.69 -3.05 -10.42
C PRO A 147 -18.34 -2.52 -9.86
N PRO A 148 -17.21 -2.94 -10.45
CA PRO A 148 -15.92 -2.34 -10.12
C PRO A 148 -15.87 -0.87 -10.53
N ASP A 149 -15.01 -0.10 -9.85
CA ASP A 149 -14.73 1.28 -10.20
C ASP A 149 -13.66 1.37 -11.31
N TYR A 150 -13.40 2.56 -11.82
CA TYR A 150 -12.26 2.79 -12.71
C TYR A 150 -10.93 2.60 -11.97
N LEU A 151 -9.90 2.19 -12.72
CA LEU A 151 -8.56 2.01 -12.18
C LEU A 151 -8.00 3.32 -11.63
N THR A 152 -7.47 3.27 -10.42
CA THR A 152 -6.58 4.29 -9.88
C THR A 152 -5.21 4.23 -10.55
N GLU A 153 -4.44 5.33 -10.50
CA GLU A 153 -3.05 5.32 -10.98
C GLU A 153 -2.21 4.23 -10.29
N SER A 154 -2.42 3.97 -9.00
CA SER A 154 -1.74 2.89 -8.27
C SER A 154 -2.11 1.49 -8.76
N GLU A 155 -3.37 1.26 -9.12
CA GLU A 155 -3.80 -0.02 -9.69
C GLU A 155 -3.24 -0.21 -11.10
N LEU A 156 -3.18 0.86 -11.92
CA LEU A 156 -2.55 0.79 -13.23
C LEU A 156 -1.04 0.52 -13.13
N ILE A 157 -0.33 1.15 -12.18
CA ILE A 157 1.09 0.85 -11.91
C ILE A 157 1.24 -0.65 -11.57
N THR A 158 0.42 -1.17 -10.66
CA THR A 158 0.42 -2.59 -10.29
C THR A 158 0.19 -3.50 -11.50
N LEU A 159 -0.77 -3.19 -12.37
CA LEU A 159 -1.06 -3.97 -13.57
C LEU A 159 0.09 -3.92 -14.59
N MET A 160 0.73 -2.76 -14.74
CA MET A 160 1.89 -2.62 -15.62
C MET A 160 3.09 -3.44 -15.10
N GLU A 161 3.34 -3.43 -13.80
CA GLU A 161 4.37 -4.25 -13.16
C GLU A 161 4.05 -5.76 -13.27
N GLU A 162 2.80 -6.17 -13.03
CA GLU A 162 2.35 -7.56 -13.15
C GLU A 162 2.50 -8.10 -14.57
N HIS A 163 2.21 -7.25 -15.57
CA HIS A 163 2.37 -7.60 -16.98
C HIS A 163 3.77 -7.30 -17.53
N GLY A 164 4.70 -6.78 -16.73
CA GLY A 164 6.08 -6.54 -17.14
C GLY A 164 6.21 -5.54 -18.30
N ILE A 165 5.43 -4.47 -18.28
CA ILE A 165 5.53 -3.37 -19.24
C ILE A 165 5.88 -2.06 -18.54
N GLY A 166 6.64 -1.19 -19.21
CA GLY A 166 7.14 0.03 -18.61
C GLY A 166 8.30 -0.22 -17.64
N THR A 167 9.15 -1.22 -17.90
CA THR A 167 10.35 -1.51 -17.08
C THR A 167 11.31 -0.31 -17.00
N ASP A 168 12.32 -0.40 -16.13
CA ASP A 168 13.34 0.64 -15.93
C ASP A 168 12.76 2.01 -15.54
N ALA A 169 11.80 2.00 -14.60
CA ALA A 169 11.14 3.20 -14.07
C ALA A 169 10.44 4.07 -15.15
N SER A 170 10.03 3.46 -16.27
CA SER A 170 9.32 4.18 -17.35
C SER A 170 7.79 4.21 -17.20
N ILE A 171 7.21 3.43 -16.28
CA ILE A 171 5.77 3.46 -15.95
C ILE A 171 5.19 4.89 -15.82
N PRO A 172 5.79 5.81 -15.02
CA PRO A 172 5.21 7.15 -14.85
C PRO A 172 5.14 7.95 -16.15
N VAL A 173 6.09 7.71 -17.08
CA VAL A 173 6.12 8.36 -18.39
C VAL A 173 4.96 7.90 -19.25
N HIS A 174 4.69 6.59 -19.28
CA HIS A 174 3.59 6.01 -20.06
C HIS A 174 2.22 6.45 -19.53
N ILE A 175 2.03 6.47 -18.21
CA ILE A 175 0.78 6.96 -17.59
C ILE A 175 0.58 8.45 -17.91
N ASN A 176 1.62 9.26 -17.76
CA ASN A 176 1.54 10.69 -18.09
C ASN A 176 1.23 10.92 -19.58
N ASN A 177 1.77 10.10 -20.48
CA ASN A 177 1.54 10.21 -21.92
C ASN A 177 0.07 10.04 -22.32
N ILE A 178 -0.67 9.11 -21.72
CA ILE A 178 -2.09 8.88 -22.02
C ILE A 178 -2.99 9.97 -21.42
N CYS A 179 -2.60 10.54 -20.28
CA CYS A 179 -3.24 11.71 -19.69
C CYS A 179 -3.03 12.96 -20.56
N GLN A 180 -1.79 13.25 -20.97
CA GLN A 180 -1.45 14.40 -21.81
C GLN A 180 -2.12 14.36 -23.19
N ARG A 181 -2.30 13.16 -23.76
CA ARG A 181 -3.01 12.95 -25.03
C ARG A 181 -4.52 12.94 -24.91
N ASN A 182 -5.07 13.16 -23.72
CA ASN A 182 -6.50 13.22 -23.48
C ASN A 182 -7.24 11.90 -23.77
N TYR A 183 -6.57 10.76 -23.61
CA TYR A 183 -7.21 9.44 -23.70
C TYR A 183 -7.88 9.05 -22.38
N VAL A 184 -7.36 9.57 -21.28
CA VAL A 184 -7.92 9.43 -19.93
C VAL A 184 -7.86 10.77 -19.20
N HIS A 185 -8.77 10.97 -18.26
CA HIS A 185 -8.73 12.07 -17.29
C HIS A 185 -8.58 11.52 -15.88
N ILE A 186 -7.96 12.31 -15.01
CA ILE A 186 -7.82 11.97 -13.59
C ILE A 186 -8.99 12.60 -12.83
N GLU A 187 -9.84 11.76 -12.27
CA GLU A 187 -10.95 12.17 -11.40
C GLU A 187 -10.59 12.04 -9.90
N ASN A 188 -11.57 12.35 -9.04
CA ASN A 188 -11.46 12.24 -7.58
C ASN A 188 -10.95 10.84 -7.18
N GLY A 189 -9.97 10.82 -6.28
CA GLY A 189 -9.31 9.58 -5.87
C GLY A 189 -8.25 9.08 -6.85
N ARG A 190 -7.78 9.94 -7.78
CA ARG A 190 -6.75 9.60 -8.77
C ARG A 190 -7.16 8.45 -9.71
N LYS A 191 -8.44 8.43 -10.07
CA LYS A 191 -9.04 7.43 -10.98
C LYS A 191 -8.88 7.85 -12.43
N LEU A 192 -8.45 6.92 -13.27
CA LEU A 192 -8.22 7.10 -14.69
C LEU A 192 -9.50 6.80 -15.45
N MET A 193 -10.25 7.84 -15.79
CA MET A 193 -11.49 7.72 -16.55
C MET A 193 -11.24 7.87 -18.05
N PRO A 194 -11.50 6.83 -18.85
CA PRO A 194 -11.34 6.90 -20.30
C PRO A 194 -12.25 7.95 -20.95
N THR A 195 -11.68 8.74 -21.86
CA THR A 195 -12.48 9.63 -22.71
C THR A 195 -13.14 8.85 -23.84
N THR A 196 -14.14 9.44 -24.49
CA THR A 196 -14.76 8.84 -25.69
C THR A 196 -13.71 8.47 -26.75
N LEU A 197 -12.70 9.34 -26.94
CA LEU A 197 -11.61 9.08 -27.88
C LEU A 197 -10.76 7.86 -27.44
N GLY A 198 -10.38 7.80 -26.15
CA GLY A 198 -9.64 6.65 -25.61
C GLY A 198 -10.37 5.33 -25.79
N ILE A 199 -11.68 5.30 -25.49
CA ILE A 199 -12.53 4.11 -25.64
C ILE A 199 -12.60 3.65 -27.10
N VAL A 200 -12.90 4.58 -28.02
CA VAL A 200 -13.06 4.25 -29.44
C VAL A 200 -11.75 3.76 -30.04
N LEU A 201 -10.61 4.33 -29.66
CA LEU A 201 -9.29 3.87 -30.12
C LEU A 201 -9.02 2.44 -29.68
N VAL A 202 -9.18 2.14 -28.39
CA VAL A 202 -8.93 0.79 -27.85
C VAL A 202 -9.86 -0.24 -28.47
N HIS A 203 -11.17 0.02 -28.53
CA HIS A 203 -12.13 -0.89 -29.16
C HIS A 203 -11.86 -1.07 -30.67
N GLY A 204 -11.43 0.00 -31.35
CA GLY A 204 -11.06 -0.03 -32.76
C GLY A 204 -9.86 -0.93 -33.01
N TYR A 205 -8.76 -0.74 -32.27
CA TYR A 205 -7.57 -1.59 -32.37
C TYR A 205 -7.88 -3.04 -32.00
N GLN A 206 -8.59 -3.29 -30.90
CA GLN A 206 -8.93 -4.63 -30.46
C GLN A 206 -9.77 -5.41 -31.48
N LYS A 207 -10.59 -4.72 -32.27
CA LYS A 207 -11.38 -5.34 -33.35
C LYS A 207 -10.53 -5.69 -34.57
N ILE A 208 -9.45 -4.96 -34.84
CA ILE A 208 -8.53 -5.21 -35.95
C ILE A 208 -7.55 -6.31 -35.56
N ASP A 209 -6.87 -6.12 -34.42
CA ASP A 209 -5.87 -7.02 -33.87
C ASP A 209 -5.77 -6.82 -32.34
N PRO A 210 -6.21 -7.80 -31.52
CA PRO A 210 -6.11 -7.73 -30.07
C PRO A 210 -4.68 -7.53 -29.53
N GLU A 211 -3.65 -8.00 -30.26
CA GLU A 211 -2.25 -7.89 -29.82
C GLU A 211 -1.74 -6.43 -29.79
N LEU A 212 -2.43 -5.50 -30.47
CA LEU A 212 -2.14 -4.07 -30.41
C LEU A 212 -2.56 -3.41 -29.10
N VAL A 213 -3.42 -4.07 -28.30
CA VAL A 213 -3.94 -3.57 -27.03
C VAL A 213 -3.42 -4.40 -25.85
N LEU A 214 -3.35 -5.72 -26.02
CA LEU A 214 -2.85 -6.61 -24.97
C LEU A 214 -1.36 -6.33 -24.69
N PRO A 215 -0.90 -6.43 -23.43
CA PRO A 215 0.48 -6.11 -23.07
C PRO A 215 1.50 -7.12 -23.61
N THR A 216 1.06 -8.30 -24.05
CA THR A 216 1.89 -9.47 -24.38
C THR A 216 3.07 -9.15 -25.31
N MET A 217 2.82 -8.48 -26.44
CA MET A 217 3.87 -8.13 -27.40
C MET A 217 4.87 -7.14 -26.81
N ARG A 218 4.38 -6.18 -26.01
CA ARG A 218 5.23 -5.19 -25.36
C ARG A 218 6.13 -5.82 -24.30
N THR A 219 5.58 -6.71 -23.48
CA THR A 219 6.33 -7.48 -22.49
C THR A 219 7.48 -8.24 -23.13
N GLU A 220 7.23 -8.93 -24.25
CA GLU A 220 8.25 -9.69 -24.95
C GLU A 220 9.38 -8.77 -25.47
N VAL A 221 9.03 -7.63 -26.05
CA VAL A 221 10.02 -6.65 -26.52
C VAL A 221 10.86 -6.08 -25.38
N GLU A 222 10.25 -5.71 -24.25
CA GLU A 222 11.01 -5.20 -23.09
C GLU A 222 11.93 -6.28 -22.50
N ARG A 223 11.48 -7.54 -22.48
CA ARG A 223 12.32 -8.68 -22.07
C ARG A 223 13.50 -8.92 -23.01
N MET A 224 13.37 -8.62 -24.31
CA MET A 224 14.49 -8.72 -25.26
C MET A 224 15.51 -7.59 -25.12
N LEU A 225 15.13 -6.46 -24.51
CA LEU A 225 15.97 -5.30 -24.30
C LEU A 225 16.74 -5.32 -22.96
N THR A 226 16.34 -6.21 -22.04
CA THR A 226 16.90 -6.38 -20.69
C THR A 226 17.82 -7.58 -20.62
#